data_AF-A0A914PHD3-F1
#
_entry.id   AF-A0A914PHD3-F1
#
_cell.length_a   1.000
_cell.length_b   1.000
_cell.length_c   1.000
_cell.angle_alpha   90.00
_cell.angle_beta   90.00
_cell.angle_gamma   90.00
#
_symmetry.space_group_name_H-M   'P 1'
#
loop_
_entity.id
_entity.type
_entity.pdbx_description
1 polymer ?
#
loop_
_entity_poly.entity_id
_entity_poly.type
_entity_poly.pdbx_seq_one_letter_code
_entity_poly.pdbx_strand_id
1 'polypeptide(L)'
;MYSKIPIVGYLLLFYILVSKIQDESDLSKDEYTLAYKQLCDSNGKAVSIELAEDLIACSIDDYKLYKFMLPKVFEMFGKNAVGSEALIAAICTHSDSSVILELISYIFLENLDIFRKENFTQIVIASLNWDGYEQVYFWNLVMGQGISFDWFLPLFSKLDYEKDTQACFHILLIMRTHGEANVQTLRPLISRTSGDMFTLNALKVSMGNPIQTILEILIQDDGDREKFVTTINNFMKKSLDAKNFCGDKKSSSSTKNTIPLSTILGHLDALRKFCLSKPSGHAEKALKEFNEIFSELKETELGEEFEELFVAVEALNVPPGKKSSKKLC
;
A
#
# COMPACT_ATOMS: atom_id res chain seq x y z
N MET A 1 18.31 -35.07 -18.08
CA MET A 1 19.60 -34.34 -18.08
C MET A 1 19.52 -33.14 -17.16
N TYR A 2 18.48 -32.31 -17.29
CA TYR A 2 18.16 -31.18 -16.41
C TYR A 2 18.04 -31.54 -14.91
N SER A 3 17.35 -32.63 -14.55
CA SER A 3 17.27 -33.12 -13.16
C SER A 3 18.60 -33.53 -12.53
N LYS A 4 19.69 -33.60 -13.31
CA LYS A 4 21.05 -33.93 -12.85
C LYS A 4 22.03 -32.76 -12.99
N ILE A 5 21.69 -31.74 -13.79
CA ILE A 5 22.55 -30.58 -14.08
C ILE A 5 21.65 -29.34 -14.24
N PRO A 6 21.39 -28.59 -13.15
CA PRO A 6 20.54 -27.39 -13.16
C PRO A 6 21.01 -26.32 -14.15
N ILE A 7 22.32 -26.28 -14.40
CA ILE A 7 23.00 -25.35 -15.32
C ILE A 7 22.38 -25.35 -16.73
N VAL A 8 21.80 -26.48 -17.17
CA VAL A 8 21.27 -26.60 -18.53
C VAL A 8 20.06 -25.68 -18.77
N GLY A 9 19.22 -25.40 -17.76
CA GLY A 9 18.01 -24.60 -17.96
C GLY A 9 18.34 -23.12 -18.15
N TYR A 10 19.13 -22.54 -17.25
CA TYR A 10 19.52 -21.14 -17.42
C TYR A 10 20.43 -20.90 -18.63
N LEU A 11 21.23 -21.87 -19.06
CA LEU A 11 21.99 -21.76 -20.32
C LEU A 11 21.08 -21.82 -21.55
N LEU A 12 20.01 -22.64 -21.51
CA LEU A 12 18.99 -22.63 -22.56
C LEU A 12 18.26 -21.28 -22.59
N LEU A 13 17.92 -20.72 -21.43
CA LEU A 13 17.36 -19.37 -21.33
C LEU A 13 18.30 -18.35 -21.97
N PHE A 14 19.57 -18.34 -21.59
CA PHE A 14 20.56 -17.44 -22.17
C PHE A 14 20.63 -17.55 -23.69
N TYR A 15 20.70 -18.78 -24.22
CA TYR A 15 20.70 -19.01 -25.65
C TYR A 15 19.47 -18.41 -26.33
N ILE A 16 18.28 -18.64 -25.77
CA ILE A 16 17.02 -18.11 -26.31
C ILE A 16 17.01 -16.57 -26.29
N LEU A 17 17.43 -15.97 -25.18
CA LEU A 17 17.49 -14.51 -25.00
C LEU A 17 18.45 -13.86 -26.02
N VAL A 18 19.66 -14.40 -26.17
CA VAL A 18 20.65 -13.91 -27.14
C VAL A 18 20.19 -14.12 -28.58
N SER A 19 19.58 -15.28 -28.88
CA SER A 19 19.07 -15.56 -30.23
C SER A 19 18.04 -14.52 -30.66
N LYS A 20 17.14 -14.11 -29.75
CA LYS A 20 16.14 -13.08 -30.08
C LYS A 20 16.76 -11.70 -30.30
N ILE A 21 17.82 -11.37 -29.55
CA ILE A 21 18.55 -10.08 -29.69
C ILE A 21 19.26 -10.01 -31.04
N GLN A 22 19.84 -11.12 -31.50
CA GLN A 22 20.58 -11.18 -32.76
C GLN A 22 19.69 -11.30 -33.98
N ASP A 23 18.44 -11.73 -33.79
CA ASP A 23 17.50 -11.91 -34.88
C ASP A 23 16.74 -10.61 -35.20
N GLU A 24 17.05 -10.05 -36.37
CA GLU A 24 16.35 -8.91 -36.98
C GLU A 24 14.98 -9.30 -37.57
N SER A 25 14.62 -10.60 -37.57
CA SER A 25 13.34 -11.07 -38.11
C SER A 25 12.17 -10.85 -37.15
N ASP A 26 10.96 -10.66 -37.71
CA ASP A 26 9.69 -10.45 -37.00
C ASP A 26 9.11 -11.74 -36.35
N LEU A 27 9.94 -12.77 -36.12
CA LEU A 27 9.51 -13.98 -35.43
C LEU A 27 8.93 -13.66 -34.05
N SER A 28 7.83 -14.35 -33.72
CA SER A 28 7.10 -14.08 -32.48
C SER A 28 7.91 -14.51 -31.26
N LYS A 29 7.83 -13.74 -30.16
CA LYS A 29 8.42 -14.10 -28.86
C LYS A 29 8.00 -15.51 -28.41
N ASP A 30 6.80 -15.95 -28.80
CA ASP A 30 6.29 -17.27 -28.45
C ASP A 30 7.03 -18.43 -29.13
N GLU A 31 7.59 -18.22 -30.33
CA GLU A 31 8.35 -19.24 -31.06
C GLU A 31 9.70 -19.48 -30.39
N TYR A 32 10.36 -18.40 -29.96
CA TYR A 32 11.62 -18.46 -29.19
C TYR A 32 11.45 -19.13 -27.84
N THR A 33 10.35 -18.85 -27.14
CA THR A 33 10.11 -19.41 -25.80
C THR A 33 9.52 -20.82 -25.83
N LEU A 34 9.11 -21.33 -26.99
CA LEU A 34 8.47 -22.65 -27.12
C LEU A 34 9.35 -23.78 -26.58
N ALA A 35 10.64 -23.78 -26.93
CA ALA A 35 11.58 -24.81 -26.47
C ALA A 35 11.71 -24.82 -24.94
N TYR A 36 11.73 -23.65 -24.31
CA TYR A 36 11.79 -23.54 -22.85
C TYR A 36 10.46 -23.95 -22.19
N LYS A 37 9.31 -23.57 -22.77
CA LYS A 37 7.99 -24.00 -22.29
C LYS A 37 7.84 -25.52 -22.35
N GLN A 38 8.29 -26.16 -23.42
CA GLN A 38 8.29 -27.63 -23.56
C GLN A 38 9.20 -28.31 -22.51
N LEU A 39 10.32 -27.68 -22.15
CA LEU A 39 11.16 -28.16 -21.05
C LEU A 39 10.40 -28.11 -19.71
N CYS A 40 9.75 -26.99 -19.41
CA CYS A 40 8.93 -26.83 -18.20
C CYS A 40 7.81 -27.88 -18.14
N ASP A 41 7.11 -28.10 -19.26
CA ASP A 41 6.04 -29.10 -19.38
C ASP A 41 6.58 -30.52 -19.12
N SER A 42 7.78 -30.84 -19.64
CA SER A 42 8.43 -32.13 -19.41
C SER A 42 8.82 -32.38 -17.95
N ASN A 43 9.06 -31.30 -17.20
CA ASN A 43 9.35 -31.34 -15.77
C ASN A 43 8.09 -31.21 -14.90
N GLY A 44 6.92 -30.95 -15.50
CA GLY A 44 5.65 -30.80 -14.80
C GLY A 44 5.56 -29.56 -13.92
N LYS A 45 6.36 -28.52 -14.20
CA LYS A 45 6.36 -27.26 -13.45
C LYS A 45 5.76 -26.13 -14.27
N ALA A 46 5.18 -25.14 -13.58
CA ALA A 46 4.80 -23.91 -14.22
C ALA A 46 6.06 -23.15 -14.68
N VAL A 47 6.00 -22.54 -15.86
CA VAL A 47 7.09 -21.75 -16.45
C VAL A 47 7.63 -20.71 -15.48
N SER A 48 6.74 -20.07 -14.72
CA SER A 48 7.10 -19.05 -13.73
C SER A 48 7.96 -19.58 -12.58
N ILE A 49 7.76 -20.84 -12.18
CA ILE A 49 8.51 -21.50 -11.10
C ILE A 49 9.87 -21.94 -11.64
N GLU A 50 9.89 -22.53 -12.83
CA GLU A 50 11.13 -23.00 -13.44
C GLU A 50 12.07 -21.84 -13.79
N LEU A 51 11.53 -20.72 -14.29
CA LEU A 51 12.28 -19.49 -14.49
C LEU A 51 12.92 -19.00 -13.18
N ALA A 52 12.20 -19.08 -12.05
CA ALA A 52 12.72 -18.66 -10.77
C ALA A 52 13.87 -19.56 -10.31
N GLU A 53 13.71 -20.89 -10.40
CA GLU A 53 14.76 -21.85 -10.07
C GLU A 53 16.01 -21.69 -10.95
N ASP A 54 15.83 -21.51 -12.26
CA ASP A 54 16.93 -21.30 -13.20
C ASP A 54 17.66 -19.97 -12.94
N LEU A 55 16.93 -18.90 -12.64
CA LEU A 55 17.54 -17.61 -12.28
C LEU A 55 18.29 -17.69 -10.96
N ILE A 56 17.75 -18.42 -9.97
CA ILE A 56 18.45 -18.68 -8.70
C ILE A 56 19.75 -19.44 -8.96
N ALA A 57 19.70 -20.53 -9.74
CA ALA A 57 20.89 -21.29 -10.11
C ALA A 57 21.92 -20.39 -10.82
N CYS A 58 21.48 -19.57 -11.77
CA CYS A 58 22.36 -18.62 -12.45
C CYS A 58 22.96 -17.57 -11.49
N SER A 59 22.21 -17.08 -10.50
CA SER A 59 22.70 -16.09 -9.55
C SER A 59 23.86 -16.64 -8.70
N ILE A 60 23.84 -17.94 -8.42
CA ILE A 60 24.86 -18.65 -7.65
C ILE A 60 26.09 -18.93 -8.52
N ASP A 61 25.87 -19.34 -9.77
CA ASP A 61 26.94 -19.79 -10.67
C ASP A 61 27.63 -18.65 -11.44
N ASP A 62 26.85 -17.71 -12.01
CA ASP A 62 27.35 -16.55 -12.75
C ASP A 62 26.43 -15.33 -12.54
N TYR A 63 26.82 -14.50 -11.57
CA TYR A 63 26.07 -13.30 -11.19
C TYR A 63 25.99 -12.24 -12.31
N LYS A 64 26.99 -12.17 -13.19
CA LYS A 64 26.97 -11.22 -14.32
C LYS A 64 25.96 -11.65 -15.36
N LEU A 65 25.91 -12.95 -15.64
CA LEU A 65 24.91 -13.52 -16.53
C LEU A 65 23.50 -13.37 -15.95
N TYR A 66 23.32 -13.63 -14.65
CA TYR A 66 22.04 -13.39 -13.96
C TYR A 66 21.56 -11.95 -14.15
N LYS A 67 22.43 -10.97 -13.89
CA LYS A 67 22.14 -9.53 -14.07
C LYS A 67 21.71 -9.20 -15.49
N PHE A 68 22.38 -9.77 -16.49
CA PHE A 68 22.02 -9.59 -17.91
C PHE A 68 20.65 -10.21 -18.26
N MET A 69 20.37 -11.43 -17.77
CA MET A 69 19.16 -12.16 -18.15
C MET A 69 17.90 -11.61 -17.49
N LEU A 70 18.00 -11.11 -16.26
CA LEU A 70 16.86 -10.76 -15.42
C LEU A 70 15.82 -9.84 -16.10
N PRO A 71 16.16 -8.65 -16.64
CA PRO A 71 15.19 -7.80 -17.32
C PRO A 71 14.64 -8.46 -18.60
N LYS A 72 15.47 -9.23 -19.31
CA LYS A 72 15.09 -9.90 -20.57
C LYS A 72 14.12 -11.05 -20.36
N VAL A 73 14.16 -11.72 -19.21
CA VAL A 73 13.15 -12.74 -18.86
C VAL A 73 11.75 -12.12 -18.78
N PHE A 74 11.59 -10.96 -18.13
CA PHE A 74 10.29 -10.29 -18.08
C PHE A 74 9.83 -9.83 -19.47
N GLU A 75 10.75 -9.31 -20.28
CA GLU A 75 10.46 -8.86 -21.65
C GLU A 75 10.03 -10.01 -22.57
N MET A 76 10.66 -11.17 -22.45
CA MET A 76 10.40 -12.33 -23.31
C MET A 76 9.23 -13.19 -22.85
N PHE A 77 9.10 -13.44 -21.55
CA PHE A 77 8.12 -14.37 -21.01
C PHE A 77 6.81 -13.70 -20.59
N GLY A 78 6.77 -12.36 -20.50
CA GLY A 78 5.55 -11.56 -20.38
C GLY A 78 4.54 -12.12 -19.39
N LYS A 79 3.44 -12.69 -19.87
CA LYS A 79 2.36 -13.27 -19.02
C LYS A 79 2.82 -14.36 -18.06
N ASN A 80 3.88 -15.09 -18.39
CA ASN A 80 4.41 -16.16 -17.55
C ASN A 80 5.41 -15.64 -16.49
N ALA A 81 5.96 -14.43 -16.66
CA ALA A 81 6.93 -13.85 -15.73
C ALA A 81 6.31 -12.74 -14.86
N VAL A 82 5.60 -11.80 -15.49
CA VAL A 82 5.02 -10.62 -14.83
C VAL A 82 3.89 -11.05 -13.89
N GLY A 83 3.99 -10.67 -12.61
CA GLY A 83 3.04 -11.03 -11.57
C GLY A 83 3.26 -12.42 -10.96
N SER A 84 4.43 -13.03 -11.18
CA SER A 84 4.84 -14.27 -10.52
C SER A 84 5.45 -13.98 -9.15
N GLU A 85 4.80 -14.46 -8.08
CA GLU A 85 5.35 -14.41 -6.72
C GLU A 85 6.73 -15.08 -6.63
N ALA A 86 6.87 -16.27 -7.22
CA ALA A 86 8.11 -17.04 -7.16
C ALA A 86 9.31 -16.29 -7.77
N LEU A 87 9.09 -15.58 -8.89
CA LEU A 87 10.15 -14.78 -9.52
C LEU A 87 10.50 -13.56 -8.68
N ILE A 88 9.49 -12.85 -8.16
CA ILE A 88 9.74 -11.65 -7.36
C ILE A 88 10.45 -12.03 -6.05
N ALA A 89 10.05 -13.13 -5.41
CA ALA A 89 10.73 -13.68 -4.24
C ALA A 89 12.19 -14.03 -4.57
N ALA A 90 12.42 -14.79 -5.64
CA ALA A 90 13.77 -15.14 -6.10
C ALA A 90 14.66 -13.90 -6.32
N ILE A 91 14.12 -12.86 -6.94
CA ILE A 91 14.83 -11.60 -7.16
C ILE A 91 15.17 -10.93 -5.82
N CYS A 92 14.22 -10.82 -4.91
CA CYS A 92 14.43 -10.16 -3.62
C CYS A 92 15.43 -10.91 -2.74
N THR A 93 15.46 -12.23 -2.80
CA THR A 93 16.38 -13.09 -2.03
C THR A 93 17.80 -13.12 -2.62
N HIS A 94 17.93 -13.21 -3.95
CA HIS A 94 19.22 -13.48 -4.61
C HIS A 94 19.88 -12.27 -5.27
N SER A 95 19.27 -11.09 -5.19
CA SER A 95 19.83 -9.86 -5.75
C SER A 95 20.51 -9.00 -4.68
N ASP A 96 21.49 -8.22 -5.12
CA ASP A 96 22.06 -7.13 -4.35
C ASP A 96 21.41 -5.79 -4.75
N SER A 97 21.77 -4.73 -4.05
CA SER A 97 21.25 -3.39 -4.35
C SER A 97 21.61 -2.88 -5.75
N SER A 98 22.70 -3.37 -6.36
CA SER A 98 23.08 -2.98 -7.73
C SER A 98 22.12 -3.57 -8.75
N VAL A 99 21.76 -4.85 -8.62
CA VAL A 99 20.81 -5.52 -9.51
C VAL A 99 19.41 -4.92 -9.35
N ILE A 100 18.97 -4.66 -8.11
CA ILE A 100 17.68 -4.02 -7.86
C ILE A 100 17.61 -2.61 -8.49
N LEU A 101 18.67 -1.80 -8.34
CA LEU A 101 18.72 -0.46 -8.94
C LEU A 101 18.68 -0.52 -10.47
N GLU A 102 19.39 -1.47 -11.07
CA GLU A 102 19.38 -1.63 -12.52
C GLU A 102 18.00 -2.09 -13.01
N LEU A 103 17.37 -3.06 -12.35
CA LEU A 103 16.02 -3.50 -12.68
C LEU A 103 15.01 -2.35 -12.57
N ILE A 104 15.10 -1.53 -11.53
CA ILE A 104 14.28 -0.31 -11.40
C ILE A 104 14.56 0.66 -12.56
N SER A 105 15.82 0.78 -13.00
CA SER A 105 16.16 1.60 -14.16
C SER A 105 15.53 1.06 -15.45
N TYR A 106 15.47 -0.26 -15.64
CA TYR A 106 14.73 -0.88 -16.74
C TYR A 106 13.23 -0.63 -16.66
N ILE A 107 12.63 -0.69 -15.47
CA ILE A 107 11.22 -0.36 -15.26
C ILE A 107 10.94 1.08 -15.71
N PHE A 108 11.78 2.05 -15.32
CA PHE A 108 11.59 3.45 -15.67
C PHE A 108 11.89 3.78 -17.15
N LEU A 109 12.98 3.24 -17.70
CA LEU A 109 13.47 3.61 -19.03
C LEU A 109 12.82 2.82 -20.16
N GLU A 110 12.52 1.54 -19.91
CA GLU A 110 11.99 0.62 -20.93
C GLU A 110 10.51 0.26 -20.70
N ASN A 111 9.84 0.88 -19.71
CA ASN A 111 8.46 0.56 -19.31
C ASN A 111 8.27 -0.94 -19.02
N LEU A 112 9.25 -1.55 -18.36
CA LEU A 112 9.19 -2.97 -17.99
C LEU A 112 8.18 -3.19 -16.87
N ASP A 113 7.10 -3.93 -17.14
CA ASP A 113 6.16 -4.36 -16.11
C ASP A 113 6.67 -5.61 -15.39
N ILE A 114 6.65 -5.61 -14.05
CA ILE A 114 6.94 -6.79 -13.22
C ILE A 114 5.75 -7.22 -12.35
N PHE A 115 4.83 -6.30 -12.04
CA PHE A 115 3.59 -6.56 -11.29
C PHE A 115 2.35 -6.50 -12.18
N ARG A 116 1.28 -7.20 -11.74
CA ARG A 116 -0.06 -7.21 -12.34
C ARG A 116 -1.12 -7.02 -11.26
N LYS A 117 -2.22 -6.35 -11.61
CA LYS A 117 -3.28 -6.00 -10.65
C LYS A 117 -3.87 -7.23 -9.97
N GLU A 118 -4.08 -8.28 -10.74
CA GLU A 118 -4.79 -9.49 -10.33
C GLU A 118 -4.01 -10.25 -9.24
N ASN A 119 -2.68 -10.19 -9.30
CA ASN A 119 -1.80 -10.98 -8.43
C ASN A 119 -1.12 -10.12 -7.36
N PHE A 120 -1.14 -8.79 -7.49
CA PHE A 120 -0.40 -7.86 -6.63
C PHE A 120 -0.72 -8.06 -5.14
N THR A 121 -2.00 -8.12 -4.78
CA THR A 121 -2.42 -8.32 -3.38
C THR A 121 -1.89 -9.63 -2.81
N GLN A 122 -1.82 -10.69 -3.61
CA GLN A 122 -1.30 -11.99 -3.15
C GLN A 122 0.19 -11.92 -2.90
N ILE A 123 0.95 -11.31 -3.82
CA ILE A 123 2.40 -11.13 -3.69
C ILE A 123 2.75 -10.29 -2.47
N VAL A 124 2.02 -9.18 -2.22
CA VAL A 124 2.28 -8.35 -1.03
C VAL A 124 2.04 -9.15 0.25
N ILE A 125 0.97 -9.95 0.32
CA ILE A 125 0.69 -10.79 1.51
C ILE A 125 1.79 -11.84 1.70
N ALA A 126 2.26 -12.47 0.62
CA ALA A 126 3.39 -13.38 0.69
C ALA A 126 4.66 -12.68 1.21
N SER A 127 4.92 -11.46 0.72
CA SER A 127 6.10 -10.69 1.10
C SER A 127 6.15 -10.29 2.57
N LEU A 128 5.02 -10.30 3.28
CA LEU A 128 5.00 -10.03 4.73
C LEU A 128 5.80 -11.06 5.53
N ASN A 129 5.99 -12.26 4.98
CA ASN A 129 6.77 -13.33 5.61
C ASN A 129 8.21 -13.41 5.10
N TRP A 130 8.62 -12.53 4.19
CA TRP A 130 9.99 -12.48 3.68
C TRP A 130 10.93 -11.80 4.68
N ASP A 131 12.23 -11.99 4.52
CA ASP A 131 13.23 -11.36 5.38
C ASP A 131 13.21 -9.83 5.24
N GLY A 132 13.68 -9.12 6.27
CA GLY A 132 13.59 -7.66 6.32
C GLY A 132 14.25 -6.94 5.13
N TYR A 133 15.36 -7.46 4.60
CA TYR A 133 16.01 -6.89 3.42
C TYR A 133 15.27 -7.23 2.12
N GLU A 134 14.70 -8.43 2.02
CA GLU A 134 13.89 -8.86 0.88
C GLU A 134 12.63 -7.99 0.77
N GLN A 135 11.98 -7.69 1.90
CA GLN A 135 10.87 -6.75 1.95
C GLN A 135 11.27 -5.36 1.45
N VAL A 136 12.45 -4.86 1.83
CA VAL A 136 12.95 -3.57 1.34
C VAL A 136 13.14 -3.59 -0.18
N TYR A 137 13.74 -4.64 -0.74
CA TYR A 137 13.90 -4.77 -2.19
C TYR A 137 12.57 -4.90 -2.92
N PHE A 138 11.64 -5.68 -2.39
CA PHE A 138 10.27 -5.78 -2.90
C PHE A 138 9.60 -4.40 -2.98
N TRP A 139 9.63 -3.63 -1.89
CA TRP A 139 8.99 -2.32 -1.85
C TRP A 139 9.69 -1.29 -2.74
N ASN A 140 11.01 -1.36 -2.91
CA ASN A 140 11.71 -0.53 -3.90
C ASN A 140 11.25 -0.84 -5.33
N LEU A 141 11.01 -2.11 -5.66
CA LEU A 141 10.45 -2.50 -6.96
C LEU A 141 9.01 -2.00 -7.14
N VAL A 142 8.17 -2.10 -6.10
CA VAL A 142 6.79 -1.59 -6.10
C VAL A 142 6.76 -0.09 -6.37
N MET A 143 7.64 0.67 -5.69
CA MET A 143 7.79 2.11 -5.90
C MET A 143 8.32 2.43 -7.30
N GLY A 144 9.28 1.63 -7.80
CA GLY A 144 9.85 1.78 -9.13
C GLY A 144 8.82 1.64 -10.25
N GLN A 145 7.89 0.69 -10.16
CA GLN A 145 6.83 0.52 -11.18
C GLN A 145 5.73 1.58 -11.10
N GLY A 146 5.62 2.32 -10.00
CA GLY A 146 4.59 3.35 -9.86
C GLY A 146 3.17 2.75 -9.80
N ILE A 147 3.00 1.71 -8.98
CA ILE A 147 1.72 1.01 -8.83
C ILE A 147 0.61 1.98 -8.38
N SER A 148 -0.54 1.90 -9.05
CA SER A 148 -1.72 2.72 -8.72
C SER A 148 -2.16 2.48 -7.27
N PHE A 149 -2.48 3.58 -6.58
CA PHE A 149 -2.90 3.57 -5.19
C PHE A 149 -4.08 2.62 -4.91
N ASP A 150 -5.02 2.47 -5.85
CA ASP A 150 -6.20 1.61 -5.69
C ASP A 150 -5.86 0.12 -5.47
N TRP A 151 -4.67 -0.32 -5.90
CA TRP A 151 -4.24 -1.71 -5.73
C TRP A 151 -3.92 -2.04 -4.27
N PHE A 152 -3.68 -1.02 -3.43
CA PHE A 152 -3.34 -1.17 -2.02
C PHE A 152 -4.56 -1.18 -1.10
N LEU A 153 -5.72 -0.67 -1.55
CA LEU A 153 -6.93 -0.61 -0.73
C LEU A 153 -7.35 -1.98 -0.13
N PRO A 154 -7.27 -3.11 -0.86
CA PRO A 154 -7.58 -4.42 -0.29
C PRO A 154 -6.63 -4.86 0.84
N LEU A 155 -5.43 -4.28 0.92
CA LEU A 155 -4.42 -4.61 1.93
C LEU A 155 -4.71 -3.94 3.27
N PHE A 156 -5.41 -2.80 3.29
CA PHE A 156 -5.61 -2.01 4.51
C PHE A 156 -6.26 -2.80 5.63
N SER A 157 -7.14 -3.77 5.33
CA SER A 157 -7.78 -4.61 6.35
C SER A 157 -6.89 -5.75 6.88
N LYS A 158 -5.80 -6.07 6.18
CA LYS A 158 -4.96 -7.25 6.43
C LYS A 158 -3.67 -6.94 7.16
N LEU A 159 -3.25 -5.68 7.18
CA LEU A 159 -1.98 -5.25 7.76
C LEU A 159 -2.06 -5.13 9.28
N ASP A 160 -1.00 -5.58 9.94
CA ASP A 160 -0.71 -5.42 11.36
C ASP A 160 0.42 -4.40 11.51
N TYR A 161 0.18 -3.29 12.23
CA TYR A 161 1.15 -2.20 12.35
C TYR A 161 2.47 -2.60 13.03
N GLU A 162 2.41 -3.52 14.00
CA GLU A 162 3.59 -3.93 14.77
C GLU A 162 4.43 -4.97 14.02
N LYS A 163 3.78 -5.82 13.21
CA LYS A 163 4.46 -6.88 12.46
C LYS A 163 4.88 -6.44 11.06
N ASP A 164 3.98 -5.77 10.34
CA ASP A 164 4.13 -5.46 8.92
C ASP A 164 4.76 -4.07 8.72
N THR A 165 5.84 -3.80 9.44
CA THR A 165 6.43 -2.44 9.53
C THR A 165 6.85 -1.88 8.18
N GLN A 166 7.49 -2.68 7.31
CA GLN A 166 7.91 -2.26 5.97
C GLN A 166 6.71 -1.98 5.06
N ALA A 167 5.70 -2.84 5.09
CA ALA A 167 4.49 -2.66 4.29
C ALA A 167 3.70 -1.42 4.73
N CYS A 168 3.52 -1.24 6.04
CA CYS A 168 2.88 -0.07 6.61
C CYS A 168 3.62 1.22 6.23
N PHE A 169 4.96 1.24 6.35
CA PHE A 169 5.77 2.39 6.00
C PHE A 169 5.61 2.80 4.54
N HIS A 170 5.79 1.86 3.60
CA HIS A 170 5.72 2.16 2.17
C HIS A 170 4.30 2.52 1.73
N ILE A 171 3.27 1.86 2.26
CA ILE A 171 1.88 2.22 1.97
C ILE A 171 1.56 3.63 2.45
N LEU A 172 2.02 4.02 3.65
CA LEU A 172 1.86 5.40 4.14
C LEU A 172 2.61 6.41 3.25
N LEU A 173 3.77 6.04 2.71
CA LEU A 173 4.52 6.86 1.76
C LEU A 173 3.74 7.04 0.43
N ILE A 174 3.20 5.96 -0.12
CA ILE A 174 2.39 5.98 -1.35
C ILE A 174 1.10 6.78 -1.11
N MET A 175 0.46 6.60 0.05
CA MET A 175 -0.70 7.42 0.45
C MET A 175 -0.36 8.90 0.48
N ARG A 176 0.85 9.27 0.90
CA ARG A 176 1.28 10.67 0.93
C ARG A 176 1.49 11.24 -0.47
N THR A 177 2.00 10.44 -1.41
CA THR A 177 2.35 10.93 -2.75
C THR A 177 1.20 10.85 -3.75
N HIS A 178 0.30 9.87 -3.59
CA HIS A 178 -0.75 9.55 -4.56
C HIS A 178 -2.13 9.32 -3.94
N GLY A 179 -2.25 9.31 -2.61
CA GLY A 179 -3.51 9.03 -1.93
C GLY A 179 -4.43 10.25 -1.90
N GLU A 180 -5.67 10.08 -2.36
CA GLU A 180 -6.72 11.08 -2.19
C GLU A 180 -7.62 10.75 -0.98
N ALA A 181 -8.05 11.79 -0.27
CA ALA A 181 -8.99 11.70 0.85
C ALA A 181 -10.44 11.46 0.36
N ASN A 182 -10.68 10.33 -0.30
CA ASN A 182 -11.98 9.95 -0.83
C ASN A 182 -12.63 8.80 -0.02
N VAL A 183 -13.92 8.54 -0.27
CA VAL A 183 -14.71 7.48 0.39
C VAL A 183 -14.07 6.10 0.23
N GLN A 184 -13.46 5.81 -0.92
CA GLN A 184 -12.88 4.49 -1.22
C GLN A 184 -11.59 4.25 -0.43
N THR A 185 -10.82 5.30 -0.17
CA THR A 185 -9.60 5.29 0.66
C THR A 185 -9.91 5.27 2.15
N LEU A 186 -10.82 6.14 2.60
CA LEU A 186 -11.05 6.38 4.02
C LEU A 186 -11.92 5.29 4.66
N ARG A 187 -12.87 4.73 3.92
CA ARG A 187 -13.79 3.73 4.46
C ARG A 187 -13.06 2.47 4.97
N PRO A 188 -12.14 1.85 4.22
CA PRO A 188 -11.42 0.68 4.71
C PRO A 188 -10.53 1.00 5.93
N LEU A 189 -9.95 2.20 6.00
CA LEU A 189 -9.11 2.63 7.12
C LEU A 189 -9.92 2.78 8.41
N ILE A 190 -11.03 3.51 8.36
CA ILE A 190 -11.87 3.79 9.54
C ILE A 190 -12.62 2.53 9.99
N SER A 191 -12.82 1.57 9.09
CA SER A 191 -13.42 0.27 9.43
C SER A 191 -12.49 -0.64 10.26
N ARG A 192 -11.21 -0.28 10.42
CA ARG A 192 -10.28 -0.97 11.32
C ARG A 192 -10.60 -0.64 12.78
N THR A 193 -10.16 -1.52 13.69
CA THR A 193 -10.33 -1.35 15.13
C THR A 193 -9.75 -0.01 15.61
N SER A 194 -10.50 0.71 16.45
CA SER A 194 -10.08 1.98 17.05
C SER A 194 -8.80 1.79 17.87
N GLY A 195 -7.80 2.68 17.66
CA GLY A 195 -6.53 2.69 18.42
C GLY A 195 -5.32 2.15 17.66
N ASP A 196 -5.49 1.65 16.44
CA ASP A 196 -4.38 1.22 15.58
C ASP A 196 -3.57 2.42 15.05
N MET A 197 -2.25 2.37 15.26
CA MET A 197 -1.30 3.41 14.83
C MET A 197 -1.19 3.51 13.30
N PHE A 198 -1.42 2.43 12.55
CA PHE A 198 -1.47 2.51 11.09
C PHE A 198 -2.62 3.40 10.64
N THR A 199 -3.83 3.15 11.16
CA THR A 199 -5.03 3.95 10.86
C THR A 199 -4.83 5.42 11.25
N LEU A 200 -4.30 5.67 12.44
CA LEU A 200 -4.00 7.02 12.90
C LEU A 200 -3.01 7.75 11.98
N ASN A 201 -1.93 7.08 11.58
CA ASN A 201 -0.92 7.67 10.69
C ASN A 201 -1.44 7.86 9.26
N ALA A 202 -2.26 6.94 8.76
CA ALA A 202 -2.92 7.04 7.47
C ALA A 202 -3.88 8.25 7.44
N LEU A 203 -4.67 8.45 8.49
CA LEU A 203 -5.54 9.63 8.64
C LEU A 203 -4.73 10.93 8.71
N LYS A 204 -3.59 10.96 9.43
CA LYS A 204 -2.68 12.12 9.44
C LYS A 204 -2.14 12.45 8.05
N VAL A 205 -1.75 11.44 7.30
CA VAL A 205 -1.29 11.59 5.91
C VAL A 205 -2.42 12.15 5.04
N SER A 206 -3.64 11.62 5.14
CA SER A 206 -4.80 12.10 4.37
C SER A 206 -5.24 13.53 4.72
N MET A 207 -4.94 14.01 5.93
CA MET A 207 -5.16 15.42 6.31
C MET A 207 -4.03 16.37 5.88
N GLY A 208 -3.01 15.85 5.18
CA GLY A 208 -1.92 16.65 4.62
C GLY A 208 -0.75 16.94 5.57
N ASN A 209 -0.51 16.16 6.64
CA ASN A 209 0.64 16.45 7.51
C ASN A 209 1.24 15.26 8.29
N PRO A 210 2.51 14.88 7.99
CA PRO A 210 3.42 14.59 9.11
C PRO A 210 4.88 15.10 9.03
N ILE A 211 5.37 15.66 7.90
CA ILE A 211 6.76 16.17 7.82
C ILE A 211 6.79 17.50 7.08
N GLN A 212 6.96 18.54 7.87
CA GLN A 212 7.22 19.90 7.46
C GLN A 212 8.72 20.06 7.18
N THR A 213 9.19 19.60 6.02
CA THR A 213 10.49 20.00 5.46
C THR A 213 10.55 19.67 3.96
N ILE A 214 10.55 20.71 3.12
CA ILE A 214 10.80 20.77 1.65
C ILE A 214 9.60 21.24 0.80
N LEU A 215 8.35 20.91 1.14
CA LEU A 215 7.18 21.22 0.27
C LEU A 215 6.12 22.17 0.85
N GLU A 216 6.47 23.03 1.80
CA GLU A 216 5.66 24.24 2.09
C GLU A 216 5.73 25.30 0.96
N ILE A 217 6.46 25.01 -0.13
CA ILE A 217 6.66 25.96 -1.24
C ILE A 217 5.80 25.65 -2.47
N LEU A 218 5.15 24.48 -2.61
CA LEU A 218 4.50 24.15 -3.89
C LEU A 218 3.00 23.86 -3.91
N ILE A 219 2.33 23.37 -2.86
CA ILE A 219 0.86 23.27 -2.89
C ILE A 219 0.27 23.46 -1.47
N GLN A 220 -0.27 24.65 -1.22
CA GLN A 220 -1.34 24.84 -0.24
C GLN A 220 -2.60 24.20 -0.85
N ASP A 221 -2.86 22.91 -0.61
CA ASP A 221 -4.11 22.28 -1.05
C ASP A 221 -5.09 22.18 0.12
N ASP A 222 -5.88 23.23 0.31
CA ASP A 222 -7.04 23.21 1.22
C ASP A 222 -8.10 22.17 0.75
N GLY A 223 -8.05 21.72 -0.50
CA GLY A 223 -9.04 20.83 -1.11
C GLY A 223 -9.09 19.43 -0.52
N ASP A 224 -7.95 18.82 -0.16
CA ASP A 224 -7.94 17.47 0.40
C ASP A 224 -8.44 17.43 1.85
N ARG A 225 -8.22 18.51 2.61
CA ARG A 225 -8.83 18.69 3.94
C ARG A 225 -10.35 18.77 3.83
N GLU A 226 -10.88 19.60 2.94
CA GLU A 226 -12.33 19.77 2.77
C GLU A 226 -13.00 18.47 2.31
N LYS A 227 -12.38 17.72 1.39
CA LYS A 227 -12.84 16.39 0.97
C LYS A 227 -12.82 15.38 2.11
N PHE A 228 -11.77 15.38 2.93
CA PHE A 228 -11.67 14.55 4.13
C PHE A 228 -12.83 14.84 5.08
N VAL A 229 -13.00 16.09 5.50
CA VAL A 229 -14.06 16.51 6.43
C VAL A 229 -15.44 16.16 5.89
N THR A 230 -15.71 16.47 4.63
CA THR A 230 -17.00 16.15 3.98
C THR A 230 -17.27 14.65 3.97
N THR A 231 -16.25 13.83 3.68
CA THR A 231 -16.38 12.37 3.61
C THR A 231 -16.65 11.76 4.99
N ILE A 232 -15.93 12.20 6.03
CA ILE A 232 -16.15 11.77 7.41
C ILE A 232 -17.55 12.20 7.90
N ASN A 233 -17.95 13.45 7.62
CA ASN A 233 -19.31 13.95 7.93
C ASN A 233 -20.40 13.07 7.30
N ASN A 234 -20.22 12.65 6.05
CA ASN A 234 -21.14 11.76 5.37
C ASN A 234 -21.20 10.37 6.01
N PHE A 235 -20.08 9.84 6.54
CA PHE A 235 -20.09 8.59 7.29
C PHE A 235 -20.81 8.73 8.63
N MET A 236 -20.58 9.83 9.35
CA MET A 236 -21.25 10.09 10.63
C MET A 236 -22.77 10.26 10.45
N LYS A 237 -23.22 11.08 9.49
CA LYS A 237 -24.66 11.24 9.18
C LYS A 237 -25.33 9.91 8.82
N LYS A 238 -24.70 9.11 7.95
CA LYS A 238 -25.22 7.77 7.60
C LYS A 238 -25.29 6.81 8.79
N SER A 239 -24.36 6.91 9.74
CA SER A 239 -24.35 6.07 10.94
C SER A 239 -25.41 6.51 11.96
N LEU A 240 -25.62 7.83 12.08
CA LEU A 240 -26.67 8.46 12.88
C LEU A 240 -28.07 8.06 12.37
N ASP A 241 -28.32 8.20 11.07
CA ASP A 241 -29.58 7.83 10.42
C ASP A 241 -29.90 6.35 10.60
N ALA A 242 -28.86 5.51 10.62
CA ALA A 242 -28.98 4.06 10.82
C ALA A 242 -29.06 3.64 12.30
N LYS A 243 -28.94 4.57 13.26
CA LYS A 243 -28.85 4.31 14.71
C LYS A 243 -27.79 3.26 15.07
N ASN A 244 -26.67 3.21 14.33
CA ASN A 244 -25.61 2.21 14.52
C ASN A 244 -24.53 2.72 15.49
N PHE A 245 -24.92 2.86 16.75
CA PHE A 245 -24.13 3.49 17.82
C PHE A 245 -22.97 2.61 18.30
N CYS A 246 -23.27 1.35 18.62
CA CYS A 246 -22.31 0.34 19.04
C CYS A 246 -22.46 -0.89 18.14
N GLY A 247 -21.36 -1.46 17.67
CA GLY A 247 -21.35 -2.59 16.75
C GLY A 247 -21.95 -3.86 17.36
N ASP A 248 -23.28 -3.97 17.36
CA ASP A 248 -23.99 -5.11 17.92
C ASP A 248 -24.06 -6.28 16.92
N LYS A 249 -23.71 -7.48 17.41
CA LYS A 249 -23.52 -8.73 16.65
C LYS A 249 -24.78 -9.34 16.02
N LYS A 250 -25.90 -8.61 15.92
CA LYS A 250 -27.14 -9.10 15.30
C LYS A 250 -27.84 -7.98 14.55
N SER A 251 -27.54 -7.80 13.27
CA SER A 251 -28.46 -7.12 12.38
C SER A 251 -28.51 -7.77 11.00
N SER A 252 -29.71 -7.73 10.43
CA SER A 252 -30.15 -8.29 9.15
C SER A 252 -29.28 -7.88 7.96
N SER A 253 -29.43 -8.59 6.85
CA SER A 253 -28.61 -8.49 5.63
C SER A 253 -28.47 -7.10 4.97
N SER A 254 -29.10 -6.04 5.48
CA SER A 254 -29.06 -4.66 4.97
C SER A 254 -28.05 -3.73 5.69
N THR A 255 -27.53 -4.09 6.87
CA THR A 255 -26.67 -3.23 7.73
C THR A 255 -25.16 -3.49 7.58
N LYS A 256 -24.73 -4.38 6.67
CA LYS A 256 -23.31 -4.74 6.49
C LYS A 256 -22.43 -3.60 5.96
N ASN A 257 -23.00 -2.44 5.61
CA ASN A 257 -22.29 -1.34 4.97
C ASN A 257 -22.10 -0.09 5.85
N THR A 258 -22.61 -0.03 7.08
CA THR A 258 -22.46 1.14 7.96
C THR A 258 -21.37 0.90 9.01
N ILE A 259 -20.42 1.84 9.11
CA ILE A 259 -19.35 1.82 10.12
C ILE A 259 -19.97 2.28 11.46
N PRO A 260 -19.73 1.58 12.57
CA PRO A 260 -20.23 1.99 13.89
C PRO A 260 -19.71 3.37 14.28
N LEU A 261 -20.57 4.20 14.85
CA LEU A 261 -20.22 5.57 15.21
C LEU A 261 -19.09 5.62 16.27
N SER A 262 -19.10 4.70 17.24
CA SER A 262 -18.03 4.59 18.26
C SER A 262 -16.64 4.38 17.67
N THR A 263 -16.53 3.65 16.56
CA THR A 263 -15.26 3.43 15.88
C THR A 263 -14.76 4.71 15.20
N ILE A 264 -15.67 5.46 14.56
CA ILE A 264 -15.35 6.75 13.93
C ILE A 264 -14.89 7.75 15.00
N LEU A 265 -15.64 7.88 16.09
CA LEU A 265 -15.32 8.77 17.21
C LEU A 265 -14.01 8.37 17.92
N GLY A 266 -13.74 7.08 18.07
CA GLY A 266 -12.47 6.58 18.62
C GLY A 266 -11.25 6.98 17.78
N HIS A 267 -11.36 6.90 16.45
CA HIS A 267 -10.30 7.38 15.56
C HIS A 267 -10.13 8.91 15.62
N LEU A 268 -11.23 9.67 15.74
CA LEU A 268 -11.19 11.12 15.89
C LEU A 268 -10.63 11.57 17.26
N ASP A 269 -10.90 10.83 18.34
CA ASP A 269 -10.32 11.11 19.67
C ASP A 269 -8.80 10.82 19.69
N ALA A 270 -8.36 9.72 19.09
CA ALA A 270 -6.93 9.44 18.91
C ALA A 270 -6.23 10.54 18.10
N LEU A 271 -6.93 11.08 17.10
CA LEU A 271 -6.48 12.20 16.28
C LEU A 271 -6.44 13.52 17.07
N ARG A 272 -7.42 13.79 17.93
CA ARG A 272 -7.40 14.94 18.85
C ARG A 272 -6.17 14.93 19.75
N LYS A 273 -5.87 13.79 20.39
CA LYS A 273 -4.68 13.66 21.26
C LYS A 273 -3.40 14.02 20.51
N PHE A 274 -3.34 13.74 19.22
CA PHE A 274 -2.26 14.21 18.35
C PHE A 274 -2.29 15.73 18.11
N CYS A 275 -3.43 16.32 17.76
CA CYS A 275 -3.56 17.78 17.59
C CYS A 275 -3.10 18.58 18.82
N LEU A 276 -3.38 18.06 20.02
CA LEU A 276 -2.98 18.70 21.29
C LEU A 276 -1.47 18.57 21.59
N SER A 277 -0.80 17.57 21.01
CA SER A 277 0.64 17.33 21.23
C SER A 277 1.55 18.05 20.23
N LYS A 278 1.04 18.39 19.03
CA LYS A 278 1.72 19.25 18.04
C LYS A 278 0.70 20.17 17.35
N PRO A 279 0.88 21.51 17.36
CA PRO A 279 -0.03 22.43 16.71
C PRO A 279 0.11 22.34 15.19
N SER A 280 -0.56 21.37 14.58
CA SER A 280 -0.74 21.36 13.13
C SER A 280 -2.01 22.17 12.82
N GLY A 281 -1.84 23.33 12.18
CA GLY A 281 -2.96 24.22 11.87
C GLY A 281 -4.03 23.59 10.96
N HIS A 282 -3.73 22.48 10.30
CA HIS A 282 -4.66 21.77 9.41
C HIS A 282 -5.60 20.82 10.17
N ALA A 283 -5.07 20.03 11.12
CA ALA A 283 -5.90 19.12 11.90
C ALA A 283 -6.78 19.86 12.91
N GLU A 284 -6.31 20.99 13.46
CA GLU A 284 -7.16 21.89 14.27
C GLU A 284 -8.29 22.51 13.45
N LYS A 285 -8.03 22.95 12.21
CA LYS A 285 -9.07 23.48 11.31
C LYS A 285 -10.10 22.39 10.95
N ALA A 286 -9.64 21.19 10.60
CA ALA A 286 -10.52 20.06 10.30
C ALA A 286 -11.44 19.71 11.49
N LEU A 287 -10.91 19.70 12.72
CA LEU A 287 -11.70 19.45 13.93
C LEU A 287 -12.80 20.51 14.17
N LYS A 288 -12.53 21.79 13.85
CA LYS A 288 -13.55 22.85 13.94
C LYS A 288 -14.71 22.67 12.95
N GLU A 289 -14.45 22.07 11.80
CA GLU A 289 -15.48 21.90 10.75
C GLU A 289 -16.49 20.78 11.06
N PHE A 290 -16.25 19.98 12.11
CA PHE A 290 -17.14 18.89 12.53
C PHE A 290 -18.24 19.28 13.54
N ASN A 291 -18.31 20.56 13.94
CA ASN A 291 -19.15 21.05 15.06
C ASN A 291 -20.65 20.74 14.98
N GLU A 292 -21.25 20.85 13.80
CA GLU A 292 -22.70 20.70 13.65
C GLU A 292 -23.15 19.29 14.03
N ILE A 293 -22.38 18.27 13.62
CA ILE A 293 -22.66 16.86 13.93
C ILE A 293 -22.32 16.55 15.39
N PHE A 294 -21.22 17.11 15.92
CA PHE A 294 -20.86 16.91 17.33
C PHE A 294 -21.92 17.49 18.29
N SER A 295 -22.61 18.57 17.92
CA SER A 295 -23.69 19.15 18.72
C SER A 295 -24.91 18.22 18.79
N GLU A 296 -25.24 17.52 17.70
CA GLU A 296 -26.31 16.51 17.65
C GLU A 296 -25.93 15.21 18.41
N LEU A 297 -24.65 14.86 18.44
CA LEU A 297 -24.16 13.65 19.11
C LEU A 297 -23.96 13.80 20.62
N LYS A 298 -23.84 15.04 21.12
CA LYS A 298 -23.65 15.34 22.55
C LYS A 298 -24.81 14.89 23.43
N GLU A 299 -26.01 14.73 22.86
CA GLU A 299 -27.22 14.26 23.57
C GLU A 299 -27.37 12.71 23.60
N THR A 300 -26.38 11.95 23.11
CA THR A 300 -26.40 10.48 23.10
C THR A 300 -25.41 9.88 24.12
N GLU A 301 -25.55 8.58 24.43
CA GLU A 301 -24.64 7.85 25.36
C GLU A 301 -23.14 7.92 24.93
N LEU A 302 -22.85 8.12 23.63
CA LEU A 302 -21.48 8.34 23.15
C LEU A 302 -20.93 9.72 23.47
N GLY A 303 -21.80 10.67 23.82
CA GLY A 303 -21.42 12.00 24.30
C GLY A 303 -20.63 11.92 25.61
N GLU A 304 -21.01 10.99 26.49
CA GLU A 304 -20.31 10.74 27.76
C GLU A 304 -19.00 9.96 27.55
N GLU A 305 -18.96 9.00 26.61
CA GLU A 305 -17.75 8.21 26.32
C GLU A 305 -16.62 9.03 25.68
N PHE A 306 -16.96 10.01 24.83
CA PHE A 306 -16.00 10.86 24.13
C PHE A 306 -16.03 12.32 24.60
N GLU A 307 -16.45 12.59 25.84
CA GLU A 307 -16.63 13.94 26.39
C GLU A 307 -15.41 14.86 26.14
N GLU A 308 -14.21 14.35 26.34
CA GLU A 308 -12.98 15.12 26.12
C GLU A 308 -12.76 15.53 24.66
N LEU A 309 -13.30 14.78 23.70
CA LEU A 309 -13.29 15.13 22.27
C LEU A 309 -14.24 16.30 21.99
N PHE A 310 -15.46 16.23 22.50
CA PHE A 310 -16.44 17.31 22.37
C PHE A 310 -15.93 18.60 23.02
N VAL A 311 -15.35 18.52 24.22
CA VAL A 311 -14.78 19.67 24.93
C VAL A 311 -13.62 20.30 24.16
N ALA A 312 -12.74 19.50 23.56
CA ALA A 312 -11.62 20.04 22.77
C ALA A 312 -12.09 20.70 21.47
N VAL A 313 -13.07 20.11 20.79
CA VAL A 313 -13.70 20.71 19.61
C VAL A 313 -14.35 22.04 19.97
N GLU A 314 -15.12 22.11 21.06
CA GLU A 314 -15.70 23.35 21.58
C GLU A 314 -14.65 24.42 21.92
N ALA A 315 -13.55 24.02 22.57
CA ALA A 315 -12.45 24.92 22.92
C ALA A 315 -11.75 25.50 21.68
N LEU A 316 -11.65 24.72 20.59
CA LEU A 316 -11.08 25.16 19.32
C LEU A 316 -11.96 26.19 18.59
N ASN A 317 -13.26 26.27 18.91
CA ASN A 317 -14.19 27.23 18.29
C ASN A 317 -14.29 28.58 18.99
N VAL A 318 -13.68 28.73 20.17
CA VAL A 318 -13.63 30.02 20.83
C VAL A 318 -12.74 30.95 20.00
N PRO A 319 -13.23 32.12 19.53
CA PRO A 319 -12.43 33.03 18.71
C PRO A 319 -11.16 33.47 19.45
N PRO A 320 -10.06 33.77 18.73
CA PRO A 320 -8.76 34.13 19.30
C PRO A 320 -8.86 35.51 19.96
N GLY A 321 -9.46 35.55 21.15
CA GLY A 321 -9.76 36.77 21.88
C GLY A 321 -10.18 36.52 23.32
N LYS A 322 -10.51 35.28 23.70
CA LYS A 322 -10.63 34.87 25.09
C LYS A 322 -9.78 33.62 25.34
N LYS A 323 -8.46 33.83 25.45
CA LYS A 323 -7.61 32.90 26.19
C LYS A 323 -8.07 32.93 27.64
N SER A 324 -9.08 32.14 28.01
CA SER A 324 -9.21 31.76 29.41
C SER A 324 -8.11 30.76 29.68
N SER A 325 -7.14 31.20 30.46
CA SER A 325 -6.10 30.39 31.09
C SER A 325 -6.73 29.24 31.89
N LYS A 326 -6.98 28.12 31.22
CA LYS A 326 -7.03 26.80 31.82
C LYS A 326 -6.17 25.89 30.95
N LYS A 327 -4.91 25.72 31.38
CA LYS A 327 -4.13 24.54 31.02
C LYS A 327 -4.97 23.34 31.48
N LEU A 328 -5.46 22.53 30.53
CA LEU A 328 -5.86 21.17 30.87
C LEU A 328 -4.57 20.42 31.18
N CYS A 329 -4.44 19.97 32.43
CA CYS A 329 -3.50 18.94 32.83
C CYS A 329 -3.99 17.58 32.34
#